data_AF-A7RSL9-F1
#
_entry.id   AF-A7RSL9-F1
#
_cell.length_a   1.000
_cell.length_b   1.000
_cell.length_c   1.000
_cell.angle_alpha   90.00
_cell.angle_beta   90.00
_cell.angle_gamma   90.00
#
_symmetry.space_group_name_H-M   'P 1'
#
loop_
_entity.id
_entity.type
_entity.pdbx_description
1 polymer ?
#
loop_
_entity_poly.entity_id
_entity_poly.type
_entity_poly.pdbx_seq_one_letter_code
_entity_poly.pdbx_strand_id
1 'polypeptide(L)'
;MKVSYFINRRKLDHFTLCCYASLALPNVDCQAPANEFSSCDDLMKDKTLQVCIWVLGIFAFFGNIFVVAYRLVVREDNRVHSLLLTNLAISDFMMGLYLLIIAFKDVQWQGEYFKHDLSWRVSGLCQFAGALSMISSEVSVLMLTIITLDRFICIVFPMRFGRLGLKKAIAICILLWTFGTLISVVPILGIEYFHDKQLDIGFYGRSSVCLPLQLSSDRPAGWEYSVSFFIGLNFIAFMFILLAYIAMFWTVRKSSAAVGSRNAKKESALARKLMVIILTDFCCWMPVILIGILSLTGNFHDPQKLAYVWIAVFVLPVNSSINPILYTFSTAHVKKRVTQYSRSM
;
A
#
# COMPACT_ATOMS: atom_id res chain seq x y z
N MET A 1 -10.68 50.31 35.56
CA MET A 1 -9.26 49.88 35.64
C MET A 1 -9.25 48.37 35.80
N LYS A 2 -8.60 47.67 34.84
CA LYS A 2 -8.27 46.23 34.77
C LYS A 2 -9.43 45.21 34.78
N VAL A 3 -10.01 44.98 33.60
CA VAL A 3 -10.45 43.63 33.20
C VAL A 3 -9.17 42.82 32.96
N SER A 4 -8.75 42.02 33.93
CA SER A 4 -7.60 41.13 33.79
C SER A 4 -7.99 39.97 32.87
N TYR A 5 -7.69 40.09 31.58
CA TYR A 5 -7.62 38.96 30.66
C TYR A 5 -6.42 38.09 31.07
N PHE A 6 -6.65 37.06 31.88
CA PHE A 6 -5.68 35.97 32.02
C PHE A 6 -5.72 35.13 30.74
N ILE A 7 -5.00 35.57 29.71
CA ILE A 7 -4.73 34.76 28.52
C ILE A 7 -3.70 33.70 28.94
N ASN A 8 -4.18 32.58 29.48
CA ASN A 8 -3.35 31.41 29.78
C ASN A 8 -3.02 30.66 28.48
N ARG A 9 -2.18 31.26 27.64
CA ARG A 9 -1.69 30.58 26.44
C ARG A 9 -0.72 29.47 26.84
N ARG A 10 -1.07 28.22 26.58
CA ARG A 10 -0.22 27.04 26.85
C ARG A 10 0.24 26.45 25.53
N LYS A 11 1.55 26.38 25.31
CA LYS A 11 2.14 25.59 24.22
C LYS A 11 2.44 24.19 24.75
N LEU A 12 1.97 23.18 24.05
CA LEU A 12 2.16 21.77 24.39
C LEU A 12 2.77 21.03 23.20
N ASP A 13 3.52 19.98 23.50
CA ASP A 13 4.27 19.23 22.49
C ASP A 13 3.37 18.27 21.69
N HIS A 14 2.19 17.93 22.22
CA HIS A 14 1.24 17.00 21.61
C HIS A 14 -0.21 17.51 21.62
N PHE A 15 -0.92 17.34 20.50
CA PHE A 15 -2.29 17.83 20.33
C PHE A 15 -3.29 17.22 21.34
N THR A 16 -3.11 15.96 21.73
CA THR A 16 -3.98 15.28 22.70
C THR A 16 -3.97 15.97 24.06
N LEU A 17 -2.82 16.52 24.47
CA LEU A 17 -2.71 17.31 25.70
C LEU A 17 -3.54 18.59 25.63
N CYS A 18 -3.65 19.21 24.45
CA CYS A 18 -4.56 20.33 24.24
C CYS A 18 -6.03 19.90 24.31
N CYS A 19 -6.39 18.70 23.83
CA CYS A 19 -7.74 18.17 24.00
C CYS A 19 -8.09 18.00 25.50
N TYR A 20 -7.18 17.45 26.30
CA TYR A 20 -7.35 17.34 27.76
C TYR A 20 -7.42 18.71 28.45
N ALA A 21 -6.54 19.65 28.07
CA ALA A 21 -6.50 20.98 28.66
C ALA A 21 -7.82 21.74 28.40
N SER A 22 -8.34 21.68 27.18
CA SER A 22 -9.60 22.31 26.78
C SER A 22 -10.82 21.74 27.51
N LEU A 23 -10.76 20.47 27.94
CA LEU A 23 -11.80 19.86 28.78
C LEU A 23 -11.69 20.26 30.25
N ALA A 24 -10.46 20.39 30.76
CA ALA A 24 -10.22 20.68 32.17
C ALA A 24 -10.36 22.18 32.51
N LEU A 25 -10.05 23.07 31.56
CA LEU A 25 -10.00 24.52 31.77
C LEU A 25 -10.89 25.24 30.75
N PRO A 26 -12.04 25.82 31.16
CA PRO A 26 -12.85 26.64 30.27
C PRO A 26 -12.06 27.88 29.82
N ASN A 27 -12.04 28.15 28.52
CA ASN A 27 -11.35 29.27 27.85
C ASN A 27 -9.80 29.22 27.85
N VAL A 28 -9.19 28.03 27.88
CA VAL A 28 -7.72 27.91 27.67
C VAL A 28 -7.34 28.12 26.20
N ASP A 29 -6.37 29.00 25.93
CA ASP A 29 -5.75 29.15 24.60
C ASP A 29 -4.61 28.12 24.49
N CYS A 30 -4.92 26.92 23.98
CA CYS A 30 -3.94 25.84 23.84
C CYS A 30 -3.42 25.72 22.41
N GLN A 31 -2.10 25.66 22.27
CA GLN A 31 -1.42 25.49 20.99
C GLN A 31 -0.53 24.25 21.02
N ALA A 32 -0.72 23.36 20.06
CA ALA A 32 0.11 22.20 19.84
C ALA A 32 0.30 21.93 18.34
N PRO A 33 1.37 21.23 17.93
CA PRO A 33 1.52 20.77 16.56
C PRO A 33 0.30 19.95 16.12
N ALA A 34 -0.29 20.29 14.98
CA ALA A 34 -1.43 19.54 14.45
C ALA A 34 -1.00 18.13 14.02
N ASN A 35 -1.83 17.13 14.32
CA ASN A 35 -1.62 15.78 13.80
C ASN A 35 -2.09 15.68 12.34
N GLU A 36 -1.34 14.92 11.55
CA GLU A 36 -1.57 14.70 10.13
C GLU A 36 -2.92 14.03 9.88
N PHE A 37 -3.20 12.95 10.61
CA PHE A 37 -4.32 12.06 10.37
C PHE A 37 -5.51 12.32 11.32
N SER A 38 -5.23 12.66 12.58
CA SER A 38 -6.22 12.60 13.66
C SER A 38 -6.65 13.98 14.18
N SER A 39 -7.83 14.04 14.79
CA SER A 39 -8.35 15.16 15.58
C SER A 39 -8.53 14.74 17.04
N CYS A 40 -9.05 15.63 17.90
CA CYS A 40 -9.42 15.21 19.26
C CYS A 40 -10.49 14.11 19.23
N ASP A 41 -11.42 14.22 18.29
CA ASP A 41 -12.62 13.40 18.25
C ASP A 41 -12.41 12.11 17.44
N ASP A 42 -11.68 12.19 16.32
CA ASP A 42 -11.62 11.12 15.32
C ASP A 42 -10.18 10.69 15.04
N LEU A 43 -9.97 9.37 14.82
CA LEU A 43 -8.67 8.83 14.38
C LEU A 43 -8.32 9.35 12.99
N MET A 44 -9.31 9.44 12.10
CA MET A 44 -9.22 10.03 10.78
C MET A 44 -10.09 11.29 10.72
N LYS A 45 -9.48 12.47 10.71
CA LYS A 45 -10.19 13.75 10.76
C LYS A 45 -11.00 14.07 9.49
N ASP A 46 -10.59 13.53 8.34
CA ASP A 46 -11.24 13.79 7.05
C ASP A 46 -12.34 12.76 6.76
N LYS A 47 -13.58 13.23 6.64
CA LYS A 47 -14.75 12.36 6.39
C LYS A 47 -14.70 11.65 5.03
N THR A 48 -14.07 12.25 4.03
CA THR A 48 -13.88 11.60 2.72
C THR A 48 -12.97 10.40 2.88
N LEU A 49 -11.86 10.57 3.61
CA LEU A 49 -10.91 9.51 3.86
C LEU A 49 -11.47 8.38 4.73
N GLN A 50 -12.33 8.71 5.71
CA GLN A 50 -13.08 7.70 6.48
C GLN A 50 -13.89 6.78 5.55
N VAL A 51 -14.64 7.36 4.61
CA VAL A 51 -15.41 6.59 3.63
C VAL A 51 -14.48 5.79 2.70
N CYS A 52 -13.38 6.41 2.23
CA CYS A 52 -12.42 5.74 1.37
C CYS A 52 -11.81 4.48 2.03
N ILE A 53 -11.42 4.54 3.31
CA ILE A 53 -10.84 3.37 4.00
C ILE A 53 -11.82 2.20 4.01
N TRP A 54 -13.10 2.45 4.30
CA TRP A 54 -14.12 1.41 4.27
C TRP A 54 -14.29 0.81 2.88
N VAL A 55 -14.42 1.66 1.86
CA VAL A 55 -14.60 1.21 0.48
C VAL A 55 -13.39 0.39 0.03
N LEU A 56 -12.19 0.95 0.12
CA LEU A 56 -10.96 0.28 -0.29
C LEU A 56 -10.72 -1.00 0.52
N GLY A 57 -10.94 -0.97 1.84
CA GLY A 57 -10.78 -2.12 2.72
C GLY A 57 -11.70 -3.28 2.33
N ILE A 58 -12.99 -3.02 2.10
CA ILE A 58 -13.96 -4.03 1.68
C ILE A 58 -13.59 -4.60 0.31
N PHE A 59 -13.28 -3.75 -0.67
CA PHE A 59 -12.92 -4.20 -2.02
C PHE A 59 -11.63 -5.01 -2.02
N ALA A 60 -10.59 -4.57 -1.33
CA ALA A 60 -9.33 -5.30 -1.20
C ALA A 60 -9.53 -6.63 -0.46
N PHE A 61 -10.30 -6.65 0.63
CA PHE A 61 -10.51 -7.87 1.42
C PHE A 61 -11.30 -8.92 0.64
N PHE A 62 -12.53 -8.61 0.23
CA PHE A 62 -13.41 -9.57 -0.44
C PHE A 62 -12.99 -9.85 -1.88
N GLY A 63 -12.53 -8.82 -2.61
CA GLY A 63 -12.08 -8.97 -3.98
C GLY A 63 -10.90 -9.92 -4.09
N ASN A 64 -9.91 -9.81 -3.19
CA ASN A 64 -8.76 -10.71 -3.22
C ASN A 64 -9.08 -12.12 -2.70
N ILE A 65 -9.96 -12.29 -1.70
CA ILE A 65 -10.49 -13.62 -1.33
C ILE A 65 -11.14 -14.29 -2.55
N PHE A 66 -11.97 -13.56 -3.28
CA PHE A 66 -12.62 -14.06 -4.48
C PHE A 66 -11.60 -14.50 -5.54
N VAL A 67 -10.54 -13.71 -5.78
CA VAL A 67 -9.47 -14.07 -6.72
C VAL A 67 -8.77 -15.37 -6.31
N VAL A 68 -8.43 -15.52 -5.03
CA VAL A 68 -7.81 -16.74 -4.49
C VAL A 68 -8.73 -17.93 -4.71
N ALA A 69 -10.00 -17.85 -4.28
CA ALA A 69 -10.99 -18.91 -4.43
C ALA A 69 -11.20 -19.28 -5.91
N TYR A 70 -11.37 -18.28 -6.78
CA TYR A 70 -11.54 -18.48 -8.22
C TYR A 70 -10.37 -19.25 -8.83
N ARG A 71 -9.13 -18.91 -8.47
CA ARG A 71 -7.92 -19.56 -9.01
C ARG A 71 -7.68 -20.97 -8.46
N LEU A 72 -8.21 -21.29 -7.28
CA LEU A 72 -8.18 -22.65 -6.75
C LEU A 72 -9.18 -23.57 -7.46
N VAL A 73 -10.34 -23.04 -7.83
CA VAL A 73 -11.42 -23.80 -8.50
C VAL A 73 -11.16 -23.92 -10.02
N VAL A 74 -10.80 -22.80 -10.67
CA VAL A 74 -10.62 -22.75 -12.12
C VAL A 74 -9.16 -23.02 -12.46
N ARG A 75 -8.91 -24.18 -13.08
CA ARG A 75 -7.58 -24.54 -13.58
C ARG A 75 -7.18 -23.63 -14.73
N GLU A 76 -6.07 -22.92 -14.55
CA GLU A 76 -5.39 -22.16 -15.60
C GLU A 76 -4.27 -22.99 -16.25
N ASP A 77 -4.08 -22.83 -17.56
CA ASP A 77 -3.05 -23.55 -18.33
C ASP A 77 -1.63 -23.19 -17.86
N ASN A 78 -1.42 -21.92 -17.50
CA ASN A 78 -0.15 -21.44 -16.96
C ASN A 78 -0.16 -21.49 -15.42
N ARG A 79 0.28 -22.62 -14.87
CA ARG A 79 0.35 -22.85 -13.42
C ARG A 79 1.24 -21.85 -12.68
N VAL A 80 2.33 -21.39 -13.29
CA VAL A 80 3.25 -20.42 -12.68
C VAL A 80 2.61 -19.05 -12.58
N HIS A 81 1.97 -18.60 -13.66
CA HIS A 81 1.24 -17.35 -13.66
C HIS A 81 0.07 -17.36 -12.65
N SER A 82 -0.66 -18.49 -12.57
CA SER A 82 -1.70 -18.64 -11.55
C SER A 82 -1.14 -18.60 -10.14
N LEU A 83 -0.02 -19.26 -9.87
CA LEU A 83 0.65 -19.24 -8.56
C LEU A 83 1.04 -17.81 -8.16
N LEU A 84 1.70 -17.06 -9.04
CA LEU A 84 2.16 -15.70 -8.75
C LEU A 84 0.99 -14.74 -8.50
N LEU A 85 -0.08 -14.82 -9.30
CA LEU A 85 -1.28 -14.00 -9.09
C LEU A 85 -2.07 -14.39 -7.84
N THR A 86 -2.09 -15.67 -7.45
CA THR A 86 -2.67 -16.09 -6.18
C THR A 86 -1.88 -15.52 -5.01
N ASN A 87 -0.54 -15.54 -5.06
CA ASN A 87 0.29 -14.95 -4.00
C ASN A 87 0.11 -13.43 -3.90
N LEU A 88 0.00 -12.74 -5.03
CA LEU A 88 -0.32 -11.31 -5.07
C LEU A 88 -1.69 -11.00 -4.45
N ALA A 89 -2.71 -11.82 -4.73
CA ALA A 89 -4.01 -11.67 -4.09
C ALA A 89 -3.93 -11.92 -2.57
N ILE A 90 -3.11 -12.89 -2.11
CA ILE A 90 -2.91 -13.13 -0.68
C ILE A 90 -2.25 -11.91 -0.02
N SER A 91 -1.23 -11.29 -0.63
CA SER A 91 -0.62 -10.08 -0.07
C SER A 91 -1.60 -8.90 -0.08
N ASP A 92 -2.35 -8.67 -1.16
CA ASP A 92 -3.33 -7.57 -1.24
C ASP A 92 -4.54 -7.75 -0.30
N PHE A 93 -4.93 -9.00 -0.01
CA PHE A 93 -5.90 -9.30 1.04
C PHE A 93 -5.45 -8.78 2.41
N MET A 94 -4.14 -8.88 2.72
CA MET A 94 -3.58 -8.37 3.97
C MET A 94 -3.69 -6.84 4.07
N MET A 95 -3.58 -6.10 2.96
CA MET A 95 -3.88 -4.66 2.92
C MET A 95 -5.34 -4.40 3.27
N GLY A 96 -6.27 -5.18 2.71
CA GLY A 96 -7.69 -5.09 3.04
C GLY A 96 -7.95 -5.31 4.53
N LEU A 97 -7.32 -6.31 5.14
CA LEU A 97 -7.41 -6.57 6.58
C LEU A 97 -6.85 -5.39 7.40
N TYR A 98 -5.69 -4.85 7.03
CA TYR A 98 -5.11 -3.65 7.65
C TYR A 98 -6.10 -2.47 7.62
N LEU A 99 -6.65 -2.14 6.44
CA LEU A 99 -7.59 -1.03 6.31
C LEU A 99 -8.84 -1.23 7.15
N LEU A 100 -9.39 -2.43 7.19
CA LEU A 100 -10.58 -2.72 8.01
C LEU A 100 -10.28 -2.61 9.50
N ILE A 101 -9.07 -2.94 9.96
CA ILE A 101 -8.66 -2.68 11.35
C ILE A 101 -8.70 -1.18 11.65
N ILE A 102 -8.11 -0.35 10.77
CA ILE A 102 -8.10 1.11 10.94
C ILE A 102 -9.52 1.67 10.89
N ALA A 103 -10.34 1.25 9.93
CA ALA A 103 -11.73 1.70 9.77
C ALA A 103 -12.58 1.39 11.00
N PHE A 104 -12.42 0.17 11.55
CA PHE A 104 -13.13 -0.25 12.74
C PHE A 104 -12.70 0.57 13.97
N LYS A 105 -11.40 0.83 14.12
CA LYS A 105 -10.87 1.65 15.21
C LYS A 105 -11.29 3.11 15.14
N ASP A 106 -11.37 3.67 13.94
CA ASP A 106 -11.87 5.03 13.73
C ASP A 106 -13.33 5.17 14.20
N VAL A 107 -14.20 4.23 13.83
CA VAL A 107 -15.60 4.21 14.28
C VAL A 107 -15.72 3.92 15.78
N GLN A 108 -14.89 3.02 16.32
CA GLN A 108 -14.92 2.64 17.74
C GLN A 108 -14.64 3.84 18.66
N TRP A 109 -13.77 4.76 18.26
CA TRP A 109 -13.32 5.87 19.10
C TRP A 109 -13.86 7.23 18.66
N GLN A 110 -14.86 7.23 17.79
CA GLN A 110 -15.45 8.43 17.23
C GLN A 110 -16.00 9.34 18.35
N GLY A 111 -15.58 10.61 18.36
CA GLY A 111 -15.95 11.59 19.40
C GLY A 111 -15.04 11.60 20.64
N GLU A 112 -14.11 10.66 20.78
CA GLU A 112 -13.21 10.63 21.93
C GLU A 112 -11.82 10.02 21.65
N TYR A 113 -11.35 10.07 20.41
CA TYR A 113 -10.08 9.47 19.99
C TYR A 113 -8.87 9.91 20.83
N PHE A 114 -8.82 11.17 21.28
CA PHE A 114 -7.70 11.70 22.08
C PHE A 114 -7.45 10.90 23.38
N LYS A 115 -8.47 10.22 23.92
CA LYS A 115 -8.33 9.35 25.11
C LYS A 115 -7.62 8.04 24.79
N HIS A 116 -7.67 7.62 23.53
CA HIS A 116 -7.19 6.33 23.06
C HIS A 116 -5.88 6.41 22.27
N ASP A 117 -5.51 7.57 21.72
CA ASP A 117 -4.34 7.76 20.84
C ASP A 117 -3.08 7.03 21.32
N LEU A 118 -2.60 7.32 22.53
CA LEU A 118 -1.36 6.73 23.04
C LEU A 118 -1.52 5.22 23.25
N SER A 119 -2.61 4.80 23.93
CA SER A 119 -2.90 3.39 24.19
C SER A 119 -3.03 2.56 22.92
N TRP A 120 -3.53 3.16 21.84
CA TRP A 120 -3.63 2.56 20.51
C TRP A 120 -2.26 2.39 19.88
N ARG A 121 -1.48 3.47 19.82
CA ARG A 121 -0.19 3.51 19.12
C ARG A 121 0.88 2.62 19.75
N VAL A 122 0.83 2.42 21.07
CA VAL A 122 1.70 1.46 21.78
C VAL A 122 1.17 0.02 21.74
N SER A 123 -0.10 -0.19 21.37
CA SER A 123 -0.71 -1.51 21.41
C SER A 123 -0.09 -2.49 20.41
N GLY A 124 -0.07 -3.77 20.77
CA GLY A 124 0.31 -4.84 19.86
C GLY A 124 -0.58 -4.92 18.61
N LEU A 125 -1.84 -4.46 18.68
CA LEU A 125 -2.74 -4.44 17.53
C LEU A 125 -2.32 -3.38 16.50
N CYS A 126 -1.84 -2.21 16.93
CA CYS A 126 -1.28 -1.22 16.01
C CYS A 126 0.02 -1.73 15.35
N GLN A 127 0.91 -2.36 16.13
CA GLN A 127 2.14 -2.97 15.59
C GLN A 127 1.82 -4.08 14.58
N PHE A 128 0.84 -4.93 14.89
CA PHE A 128 0.35 -5.96 13.97
C PHE A 128 -0.27 -5.37 12.70
N ALA A 129 -1.12 -4.35 12.82
CA ALA A 129 -1.71 -3.66 11.67
C ALA A 129 -0.62 -3.04 10.78
N GLY A 130 0.38 -2.40 11.38
CA GLY A 130 1.53 -1.88 10.66
C GLY A 130 2.34 -2.94 9.95
N ALA A 131 2.61 -4.08 10.60
CA ALA A 131 3.28 -5.22 9.97
C ALA A 131 2.48 -5.76 8.78
N LEU A 132 1.15 -5.89 8.90
CA LEU A 132 0.26 -6.29 7.80
C LEU A 132 0.37 -5.32 6.62
N SER A 133 0.38 -4.01 6.87
CA SER A 133 0.52 -3.03 5.80
C SER A 133 1.86 -3.14 5.09
N MET A 134 2.95 -3.37 5.84
CA MET A 134 4.31 -3.48 5.31
C MET A 134 4.53 -4.76 4.51
N ILE A 135 4.15 -5.92 5.06
CA ILE A 135 4.29 -7.20 4.34
C ILE A 135 3.43 -7.19 3.07
N SER A 136 2.22 -6.63 3.16
CA SER A 136 1.32 -6.52 2.02
C SER A 136 1.95 -5.68 0.90
N SER A 137 2.37 -4.44 1.20
CA SER A 137 2.91 -3.53 0.18
C SER A 137 4.17 -4.09 -0.48
N GLU A 138 5.12 -4.59 0.31
CA GLU A 138 6.42 -5.02 -0.19
C GLU A 138 6.34 -6.36 -0.94
N VAL A 139 5.58 -7.33 -0.42
CA VAL A 139 5.39 -8.60 -1.13
C VAL A 139 4.64 -8.38 -2.44
N SER A 140 3.60 -7.51 -2.46
CA SER A 140 2.87 -7.21 -3.70
C SER A 140 3.80 -6.63 -4.78
N VAL A 141 4.67 -5.67 -4.45
CA VAL A 141 5.61 -5.07 -5.42
C VAL A 141 6.65 -6.07 -5.92
N LEU A 142 7.17 -6.93 -5.03
CA LEU A 142 8.12 -7.98 -5.42
C LEU A 142 7.45 -9.04 -6.30
N MET A 143 6.20 -9.41 -6.02
CA MET A 143 5.41 -10.32 -6.88
C MET A 143 5.19 -9.73 -8.26
N LEU A 144 4.82 -8.45 -8.36
CA LEU A 144 4.66 -7.73 -9.64
C LEU A 144 5.97 -7.69 -10.43
N THR A 145 7.09 -7.48 -9.76
CA THR A 145 8.43 -7.53 -10.35
C THR A 145 8.70 -8.91 -10.99
N ILE A 146 8.42 -9.99 -10.27
CA ILE A 146 8.65 -11.36 -10.77
C ILE A 146 7.67 -11.74 -11.88
N ILE A 147 6.39 -11.34 -11.78
CA ILE A 147 5.41 -11.50 -12.86
C ILE A 147 5.92 -10.79 -14.12
N THR A 148 6.43 -9.56 -13.97
CA THR A 148 6.96 -8.77 -15.08
C THR A 148 8.21 -9.40 -15.67
N LEU A 149 9.13 -9.89 -14.85
CA LEU A 149 10.35 -10.57 -15.30
C LEU A 149 10.02 -11.85 -16.08
N ASP A 150 9.12 -12.69 -15.59
CA ASP A 150 8.68 -13.91 -16.30
C ASP A 150 8.12 -13.56 -17.69
N ARG A 151 7.28 -12.53 -17.78
CA ARG A 151 6.72 -12.04 -19.04
C ARG A 151 7.78 -11.45 -19.96
N PHE A 152 8.68 -10.63 -19.42
CA PHE A 152 9.76 -10.00 -20.16
C PHE A 152 10.66 -11.06 -20.82
N ILE A 153 11.08 -12.07 -20.07
CA ILE A 153 11.88 -13.17 -20.59
C ILE A 153 11.13 -13.91 -21.71
N CYS A 154 9.85 -14.25 -21.48
CA CYS A 154 9.06 -14.98 -22.47
C CYS A 154 8.83 -14.22 -23.78
N ILE A 155 8.65 -12.89 -23.72
CA ILE A 155 8.29 -12.05 -24.87
C ILE A 155 9.52 -11.54 -25.62
N VAL A 156 10.53 -11.08 -24.88
CA VAL A 156 11.74 -10.46 -25.46
C VAL A 156 12.77 -11.52 -25.85
N PHE A 157 12.83 -12.65 -25.14
CA PHE A 157 13.81 -13.70 -25.33
C PHE A 157 13.20 -15.10 -25.50
N PRO A 158 12.22 -15.29 -26.41
CA PRO A 158 11.38 -16.50 -26.49
C PRO A 158 12.15 -17.81 -26.71
N MET A 159 13.37 -17.76 -27.27
CA MET A 159 14.20 -18.93 -27.59
C MET A 159 15.53 -18.97 -26.83
N ARG A 160 15.87 -17.93 -26.07
CA ARG A 160 17.18 -17.81 -25.40
C ARG A 160 17.15 -18.30 -23.96
N PHE A 161 15.99 -18.22 -23.31
CA PHE A 161 15.81 -18.65 -21.93
C PHE A 161 14.56 -19.53 -21.81
N GLY A 162 14.64 -20.58 -21.00
CA GLY A 162 13.48 -21.40 -20.66
C GLY A 162 12.49 -20.64 -19.78
N ARG A 163 11.20 -21.00 -19.88
CA ARG A 163 10.14 -20.44 -19.02
C ARG A 163 10.42 -20.74 -17.55
N LEU A 164 9.98 -19.86 -16.67
CA LEU A 164 10.06 -20.09 -15.23
C LEU A 164 9.31 -21.40 -14.90
N GLY A 165 10.02 -22.35 -14.30
CA GLY A 165 9.43 -23.63 -13.88
C GLY A 165 8.70 -23.51 -12.54
N LEU A 166 7.69 -24.34 -12.31
CA LEU A 166 6.86 -24.29 -11.10
C LEU A 166 7.67 -24.42 -9.80
N LYS A 167 8.66 -25.34 -9.75
CA LYS A 167 9.52 -25.52 -8.55
C LYS A 167 10.31 -24.24 -8.23
N LYS A 168 10.85 -23.58 -9.26
CA LYS A 168 11.58 -22.32 -9.10
C LYS A 168 10.65 -21.19 -8.67
N ALA A 169 9.45 -21.10 -9.26
CA ALA A 169 8.44 -20.12 -8.87
C ALA A 169 8.01 -20.27 -7.41
N ILE A 170 7.79 -21.50 -6.93
CA ILE A 170 7.48 -21.78 -5.52
C ILE A 170 8.63 -21.33 -4.62
N ALA A 171 9.88 -21.69 -4.95
CA ALA A 171 11.04 -21.29 -4.17
C ALA A 171 11.19 -19.75 -4.10
N ILE A 172 10.97 -19.05 -5.22
CA ILE A 172 10.96 -17.58 -5.27
C ILE A 172 9.84 -17.03 -4.38
N CYS A 173 8.62 -17.56 -4.46
CA CYS A 173 7.51 -17.10 -3.61
C CYS A 173 7.87 -17.24 -2.13
N ILE A 174 8.40 -18.39 -1.71
CA ILE A 174 8.84 -18.62 -0.32
C ILE A 174 9.90 -17.59 0.08
N LEU A 175 10.90 -17.35 -0.78
CA LEU A 175 11.94 -16.36 -0.51
C LEU A 175 11.36 -14.94 -0.34
N LEU A 176 10.44 -14.53 -1.22
CA LEU A 176 9.80 -13.22 -1.15
C LEU A 176 8.93 -13.08 0.11
N TRP A 177 8.18 -14.11 0.48
CA TRP A 177 7.39 -14.13 1.71
C TRP A 177 8.26 -14.06 2.95
N THR A 178 9.35 -14.83 2.99
CA THR A 178 10.31 -14.78 4.09
C THR A 178 10.95 -13.40 4.21
N PHE A 179 11.36 -12.80 3.08
CA PHE A 179 11.91 -11.46 3.05
C PHE A 179 10.91 -10.40 3.53
N GLY A 180 9.68 -10.40 2.97
CA GLY A 180 8.60 -9.49 3.36
C GLY A 180 8.23 -9.63 4.85
N THR A 181 8.16 -10.86 5.34
CA THR A 181 7.91 -11.13 6.77
C THR A 181 9.04 -10.60 7.62
N LEU A 182 10.30 -10.89 7.27
CA LEU A 182 11.47 -10.42 8.01
C LEU A 182 11.46 -8.89 8.13
N ILE A 183 11.26 -8.18 7.02
CA ILE A 183 11.26 -6.71 7.05
C ILE A 183 10.07 -6.13 7.83
N SER A 184 8.93 -6.81 7.85
CA SER A 184 7.76 -6.37 8.64
C SER A 184 7.87 -6.65 10.14
N VAL A 185 8.63 -7.68 10.54
CA VAL A 185 8.73 -8.10 11.95
C VAL A 185 9.92 -7.45 12.66
N VAL A 186 11.02 -7.17 11.96
CA VAL A 186 12.23 -6.55 12.54
C VAL A 186 11.93 -5.30 13.38
N PRO A 187 11.06 -4.36 12.96
CA PRO A 187 10.75 -3.18 13.77
C PRO A 187 10.01 -3.46 15.09
N ILE A 188 9.45 -4.67 15.25
CA ILE A 188 8.66 -5.09 16.42
C ILE A 188 9.54 -5.79 17.47
N LEU A 189 10.76 -6.20 17.10
CA LEU A 189 11.65 -6.99 17.96
C LEU A 189 12.26 -6.23 19.15
N GLY A 190 11.80 -5.00 19.44
CA GLY A 190 12.27 -4.20 20.57
C GLY A 190 13.69 -3.65 20.40
N ILE A 191 14.18 -3.53 19.16
CA ILE A 191 15.48 -2.95 18.86
C ILE A 191 15.40 -1.43 19.07
N GLU A 192 16.34 -0.87 19.82
CA GLU A 192 16.38 0.55 20.19
C GLU A 192 16.31 1.51 19.00
N TYR A 193 16.91 1.13 17.85
CA TYR A 193 16.88 1.90 16.60
C TYR A 193 15.46 2.20 16.09
N PHE A 194 14.47 1.37 16.43
CA PHE A 194 13.08 1.51 15.99
C PHE A 194 12.16 2.16 17.03
N HIS A 195 12.70 2.56 18.18
CA HIS A 195 11.91 2.94 19.34
C HIS A 195 12.06 4.42 19.70
N ASP A 196 10.95 5.12 19.93
CA ASP A 196 11.00 6.43 20.58
C ASP A 196 11.13 6.28 22.10
N LYS A 197 12.23 6.77 22.68
CA LYS A 197 12.38 6.76 24.15
C LYS A 197 11.60 7.86 24.87
N GLN A 198 11.24 8.95 24.20
CA GLN A 198 10.51 10.06 24.81
C GLN A 198 9.01 9.75 24.92
N LEU A 199 8.44 9.09 23.90
CA LEU A 199 7.02 8.79 23.84
C LEU A 199 6.67 7.32 24.14
N ASP A 200 7.67 6.45 24.25
CA ASP A 200 7.51 5.00 24.43
C ASP A 200 6.72 4.35 23.27
N ILE A 201 7.01 4.79 22.04
CA ILE A 201 6.29 4.37 20.83
C ILE A 201 7.24 3.65 19.87
N GLY A 202 6.83 2.44 19.45
CA GLY A 202 7.52 1.66 18.43
C GLY A 202 7.31 2.17 16.99
N PHE A 203 8.08 1.64 16.05
CA PHE A 203 8.15 2.08 14.65
C PHE A 203 6.80 2.29 13.95
N TYR A 204 5.87 1.34 14.05
CA TYR A 204 4.56 1.45 13.41
C TYR A 204 3.65 2.45 14.10
N GLY A 205 3.72 2.56 15.43
CA GLY A 205 2.92 3.48 16.24
C GLY A 205 3.25 4.96 16.04
N ARG A 206 4.26 5.29 15.23
CA ARG A 206 4.61 6.68 14.92
C ARG A 206 3.47 7.43 14.25
N SER A 207 2.70 6.75 13.41
CA SER A 207 1.47 7.25 12.81
C SER A 207 0.25 6.71 13.56
N SER A 208 -0.83 7.49 13.67
CA SER A 208 -2.10 7.02 14.26
C SER A 208 -2.79 5.94 13.40
N VAL A 209 -2.46 5.86 12.11
CA VAL A 209 -2.90 4.78 11.21
C VAL A 209 -1.90 3.63 11.14
N CYS A 210 -0.90 3.60 12.02
CA CYS A 210 0.09 2.52 12.16
C CYS A 210 0.94 2.24 10.91
N LEU A 211 1.01 3.18 9.97
CA LEU A 211 1.69 2.99 8.70
C LEU A 211 3.22 3.15 8.85
N PRO A 212 4.05 2.26 8.27
CA PRO A 212 5.52 2.34 8.29
C PRO A 212 6.11 3.50 7.46
N LEU A 213 5.28 4.28 6.76
CA LEU A 213 5.73 5.35 5.88
C LEU A 213 6.00 6.63 6.69
N GLN A 214 7.26 6.89 7.00
CA GLN A 214 7.70 8.02 7.84
C GLN A 214 8.18 9.19 6.98
N LEU A 215 7.26 9.77 6.19
CA LEU A 215 7.53 10.94 5.36
C LEU A 215 7.50 12.23 6.19
N SER A 216 8.45 12.39 7.12
CA SER A 216 8.63 13.66 7.85
C SER A 216 10.06 14.17 7.75
N SER A 217 10.20 15.49 7.66
CA SER A 217 11.50 16.18 7.69
C SER A 217 12.28 15.96 8.98
N ASP A 218 11.60 15.52 10.05
CA ASP A 218 12.15 15.35 11.40
C ASP A 218 13.02 14.10 11.58
N ARG A 219 13.12 13.24 10.55
CA ARG A 219 13.99 12.03 10.52
C ARG A 219 13.94 11.21 11.83
N PRO A 220 12.77 10.69 12.21
CA PRO A 220 12.60 9.93 13.45
C PRO A 220 13.39 8.61 13.45
N ALA A 221 13.57 7.99 14.61
CA ALA A 221 14.23 6.69 14.73
C ALA A 221 13.60 5.64 13.79
N GLY A 222 14.42 4.99 12.95
CA GLY A 222 13.96 4.06 11.92
C GLY A 222 13.63 4.69 10.56
N TRP A 223 13.80 6.00 10.36
CA TRP A 223 13.44 6.66 9.11
C TRP A 223 14.24 6.11 7.91
N GLU A 224 15.53 5.78 8.07
CA GLU A 224 16.33 5.22 6.97
C GLU A 224 15.73 3.89 6.50
N TYR A 225 15.20 3.09 7.44
CA TYR A 225 14.54 1.83 7.14
C TYR A 225 13.28 2.03 6.31
N SER A 226 12.40 2.94 6.74
CA SER A 226 11.19 3.32 6.01
C SER A 226 11.51 3.79 4.59
N VAL A 227 12.45 4.73 4.44
CA VAL A 227 12.89 5.26 3.15
C VAL A 227 13.49 4.18 2.27
N SER A 228 14.32 3.29 2.83
CA SER A 228 15.00 2.25 2.06
C SER A 228 14.03 1.30 1.36
N PHE A 229 12.98 0.85 2.06
CA PHE A 229 11.99 -0.06 1.50
C PHE A 229 10.89 0.69 0.72
N PHE A 230 10.21 1.64 1.35
CA PHE A 230 9.06 2.31 0.73
C PHE A 230 9.42 3.20 -0.44
N ILE A 231 10.63 3.79 -0.45
CA ILE A 231 11.07 4.66 -1.55
C ILE A 231 12.12 3.94 -2.39
N GLY A 232 13.22 3.46 -1.78
CA GLY A 232 14.37 2.90 -2.51
C GLY A 232 14.03 1.63 -3.28
N LEU A 233 13.61 0.57 -2.59
CA LEU A 233 13.28 -0.72 -3.20
C LEU A 233 12.13 -0.59 -4.20
N ASN A 234 11.06 0.11 -3.83
CA ASN A 234 9.92 0.34 -4.71
C ASN A 234 10.31 1.14 -5.96
N PHE A 235 11.14 2.19 -5.86
CA PHE A 235 11.63 2.91 -7.02
C PHE A 235 12.40 2.00 -7.98
N ILE A 236 13.33 1.18 -7.48
CA ILE A 236 14.09 0.23 -8.30
C ILE A 236 13.15 -0.76 -9.00
N ALA A 237 12.18 -1.31 -8.27
CA ALA A 237 11.18 -2.24 -8.80
C ALA A 237 10.35 -1.59 -9.92
N PHE A 238 9.79 -0.40 -9.69
CA PHE A 238 8.96 0.29 -10.69
C PHE A 238 9.76 0.73 -11.91
N MET A 239 11.01 1.15 -11.75
CA MET A 239 11.89 1.45 -12.88
C MET A 239 12.17 0.21 -13.72
N PHE A 240 12.47 -0.92 -13.08
CA PHE A 240 12.63 -2.20 -13.79
C PHE A 240 11.35 -2.58 -14.55
N ILE A 241 10.19 -2.53 -13.88
CA ILE A 241 8.89 -2.85 -14.46
C ILE A 241 8.64 -1.97 -15.70
N LEU A 242 8.80 -0.64 -15.56
CA LEU A 242 8.60 0.31 -16.65
C LEU A 242 9.48 -0.02 -17.86
N LEU A 243 10.79 -0.21 -17.67
CA LEU A 243 11.73 -0.50 -18.74
C LEU A 243 11.43 -1.85 -19.41
N ALA A 244 11.12 -2.88 -18.63
CA ALA A 244 10.75 -4.20 -19.13
C ALA A 244 9.49 -4.13 -20.01
N TYR A 245 8.48 -3.35 -19.62
CA TYR A 245 7.27 -3.18 -20.40
C TYR A 245 7.45 -2.35 -21.67
N ILE A 246 8.26 -1.30 -21.62
CA ILE A 246 8.67 -0.58 -22.83
C ILE A 246 9.29 -1.59 -23.79
N ALA A 247 10.32 -2.33 -23.37
CA ALA A 247 10.96 -3.34 -24.21
C ALA A 247 9.99 -4.40 -24.75
N MET A 248 9.08 -4.93 -23.91
CA MET A 248 8.04 -5.87 -24.36
C MET A 248 7.12 -5.25 -25.42
N PHE A 249 6.67 -4.00 -25.23
CA PHE A 249 5.80 -3.31 -26.16
C PHE A 249 6.46 -3.11 -27.53
N TRP A 250 7.72 -2.69 -27.55
CA TRP A 250 8.51 -2.53 -28.77
C TRP A 250 8.72 -3.88 -29.49
N THR A 251 9.07 -4.93 -28.74
CA THR A 251 9.21 -6.28 -29.30
C THR A 251 7.90 -6.78 -29.91
N VAL A 252 6.78 -6.64 -29.20
CA VAL A 252 5.46 -7.07 -29.69
C VAL A 252 5.05 -6.29 -30.94
N ARG A 253 5.29 -4.97 -31.00
CA ARG A 253 5.01 -4.16 -32.18
C ARG A 253 5.84 -4.58 -33.38
N LYS A 254 7.15 -4.80 -33.19
CA LYS A 254 8.05 -5.26 -34.25
C LYS A 254 7.65 -6.65 -34.77
N SER A 255 7.37 -7.59 -33.87
CA SER A 255 6.95 -8.96 -34.23
C SER A 255 5.58 -9.00 -34.89
N SER A 256 4.64 -8.14 -34.47
CA SER A 256 3.30 -8.06 -35.09
C SER A 256 3.33 -7.38 -36.48
N ALA A 257 4.26 -6.46 -36.71
CA ALA A 257 4.50 -5.87 -38.02
C ALA A 257 5.17 -6.86 -38.99
N ALA A 258 5.99 -7.78 -38.47
CA ALA A 258 6.67 -8.82 -39.26
C ALA A 258 5.78 -10.05 -39.54
N VAL A 259 4.82 -10.37 -38.67
CA VAL A 259 3.98 -11.57 -38.78
C VAL A 259 2.52 -11.23 -38.48
N GLY A 260 1.68 -11.20 -39.52
CA GLY A 260 0.22 -10.98 -39.44
C GLY A 260 -0.58 -12.11 -38.78
N SER A 261 -0.01 -12.84 -37.82
CA SER A 261 -0.60 -14.04 -37.21
C SER A 261 -1.62 -13.72 -36.10
N ARG A 262 -2.66 -14.56 -36.01
CA ARG A 262 -3.71 -14.53 -34.98
C ARG A 262 -3.17 -14.71 -33.56
N ASN A 263 -2.02 -15.39 -33.40
CA ASN A 263 -1.33 -15.52 -32.11
C ASN A 263 -0.64 -14.21 -31.68
N ALA A 264 0.01 -13.50 -32.61
CA ALA A 264 0.59 -12.18 -32.32
C ALA A 264 -0.47 -11.15 -31.89
N LYS A 265 -1.67 -11.20 -32.49
CA LYS A 265 -2.82 -10.37 -32.06
C LYS A 265 -3.33 -10.72 -30.64
N LYS A 266 -3.34 -12.00 -30.25
CA LYS A 266 -3.68 -12.43 -28.87
C LYS A 266 -2.63 -11.99 -27.86
N GLU A 267 -1.36 -12.12 -28.19
CA GLU A 267 -0.26 -11.68 -27.32
C GLU A 267 -0.20 -10.15 -27.18
N SER A 268 -0.46 -9.40 -28.25
CA SER A 268 -0.63 -7.94 -28.20
C SER A 268 -1.80 -7.51 -27.31
N ALA A 269 -2.93 -8.23 -27.36
CA ALA A 269 -4.05 -7.98 -26.47
C ALA A 269 -3.74 -8.31 -25.00
N LEU A 270 -2.91 -9.32 -24.73
CA LEU A 270 -2.43 -9.65 -23.39
C LEU A 270 -1.45 -8.60 -22.86
N ALA A 271 -0.49 -8.16 -23.67
CA ALA A 271 0.49 -7.12 -23.33
C ALA A 271 -0.18 -5.77 -23.03
N ARG A 272 -1.19 -5.38 -23.83
CA ARG A 272 -1.99 -4.15 -23.59
C ARG A 272 -2.82 -4.22 -22.30
N LYS A 273 -3.27 -5.41 -21.89
CA LYS A 273 -3.99 -5.59 -20.61
C LYS A 273 -3.06 -5.48 -19.43
N LEU A 274 -1.87 -6.07 -19.51
CA LEU A 274 -0.84 -5.93 -18.50
C LEU A 274 -0.43 -4.46 -18.36
N MET A 275 -0.29 -3.71 -19.47
CA MET A 275 -0.02 -2.26 -19.49
C MET A 275 -0.97 -1.46 -18.59
N VAL A 276 -2.26 -1.82 -18.52
CA VAL A 276 -3.23 -1.13 -17.65
C VAL A 276 -2.91 -1.39 -16.17
N ILE A 277 -2.47 -2.60 -15.82
CA ILE A 277 -2.07 -2.97 -14.45
C ILE A 277 -0.84 -2.20 -14.00
N ILE A 278 0.20 -2.11 -14.85
CA ILE A 278 1.40 -1.33 -14.49
C ILE A 278 1.10 0.14 -14.44
N LEU A 279 0.26 0.66 -15.34
CA LEU A 279 -0.08 2.08 -15.32
C LEU A 279 -0.80 2.41 -14.02
N THR A 280 -1.74 1.56 -13.56
CA THR A 280 -2.39 1.77 -12.27
C THR A 280 -1.39 1.71 -11.12
N ASP A 281 -0.46 0.74 -11.12
CA ASP A 281 0.51 0.58 -10.04
C ASP A 281 1.55 1.71 -10.01
N PHE A 282 2.13 2.03 -11.17
CA PHE A 282 3.07 3.14 -11.34
C PHE A 282 2.41 4.48 -10.99
N CYS A 283 1.18 4.73 -11.44
CA CYS A 283 0.45 5.96 -11.08
C CYS A 283 0.14 6.04 -9.58
N CYS A 284 -0.05 4.92 -8.89
CA CYS A 284 -0.23 4.91 -7.44
C CYS A 284 1.09 5.18 -6.69
N TRP A 285 2.21 4.66 -7.19
CA TRP A 285 3.50 4.78 -6.49
C TRP A 285 4.31 6.03 -6.85
N MET A 286 4.10 6.61 -8.04
CA MET A 286 4.78 7.82 -8.48
C MET A 286 4.58 9.00 -7.51
N PRO A 287 3.37 9.32 -7.00
CA PRO A 287 3.18 10.36 -6.00
C PRO A 287 3.97 10.11 -4.71
N VAL A 288 4.00 8.86 -4.22
CA VAL A 288 4.74 8.46 -3.01
C VAL A 288 6.24 8.73 -3.18
N ILE A 289 6.80 8.28 -4.31
CA ILE A 289 8.24 8.43 -4.61
C ILE A 289 8.60 9.90 -4.79
N LEU A 290 7.81 10.64 -5.57
CA LEU A 290 8.07 12.06 -5.81
C LEU A 290 8.04 12.86 -4.51
N ILE A 291 7.01 12.68 -3.68
CA ILE A 291 6.91 13.38 -2.40
C ILE A 291 7.99 12.92 -1.42
N GLY A 292 8.36 11.64 -1.43
CA GLY A 292 9.50 11.15 -0.67
C GLY A 292 10.81 11.83 -1.03
N ILE A 293 11.12 11.97 -2.32
CA ILE A 293 12.31 12.68 -2.79
C ILE A 293 12.24 14.17 -2.45
N LEU A 294 11.09 14.82 -2.66
CA LEU A 294 10.92 16.24 -2.35
C LEU A 294 11.01 16.52 -0.84
N SER A 295 10.53 15.59 0.00
CA SER A 295 10.67 15.63 1.46
C SER A 295 12.15 15.50 1.87
N LEU A 296 12.89 14.56 1.28
CA LEU A 296 14.32 14.38 1.54
C LEU A 296 15.18 15.60 1.13
N THR A 297 14.79 16.29 0.06
CA THR A 297 15.49 17.49 -0.43
C THR A 297 15.06 18.78 0.27
N GLY A 298 14.09 18.72 1.20
CA GLY A 298 13.56 19.88 1.91
C GLY A 298 12.75 20.84 1.04
N ASN A 299 12.44 20.45 -0.20
CA ASN A 299 11.75 21.30 -1.18
C ASN A 299 10.23 21.08 -1.21
N PHE A 300 9.70 20.14 -0.43
CA PHE A 300 8.26 19.93 -0.29
C PHE A 300 7.70 20.75 0.87
N HIS A 301 6.94 21.79 0.55
CA HIS A 301 6.27 22.62 1.56
C HIS A 301 4.78 22.27 1.61
N ASP A 302 4.42 21.34 2.50
CA ASP A 302 3.03 20.97 2.79
C ASP A 302 2.74 21.22 4.28
N PRO A 303 2.37 22.46 4.67
CA PRO A 303 2.22 22.85 6.07
C PRO A 303 1.07 22.13 6.77
N GLN A 304 0.10 21.60 6.03
CA GLN A 304 -1.02 20.82 6.57
C GLN A 304 -0.81 19.31 6.39
N LYS A 305 0.27 18.91 5.72
CA LYS A 305 0.64 17.51 5.44
C LYS A 305 -0.48 16.72 4.74
N LEU A 306 -1.35 17.40 4.01
CA LEU A 306 -2.51 16.82 3.33
C LEU A 306 -2.11 15.77 2.30
N ALA A 307 -1.04 16.03 1.53
CA ALA A 307 -0.60 15.12 0.49
C ALA A 307 -0.15 13.77 1.07
N TYR A 308 0.53 13.79 2.22
CA TYR A 308 0.97 12.58 2.92
C TYR A 308 -0.21 11.72 3.37
N VAL A 309 -1.25 12.36 3.91
CA VAL A 309 -2.46 11.69 4.39
C VAL A 309 -3.20 11.02 3.22
N TRP A 310 -3.44 11.74 2.13
CA TRP A 310 -4.09 11.19 0.94
C TRP A 310 -3.29 10.05 0.31
N ILE A 311 -1.97 10.15 0.28
CA ILE A 311 -1.11 9.08 -0.23
C ILE A 311 -1.23 7.82 0.62
N ALA A 312 -1.09 7.97 1.93
CA ALA A 312 -1.13 6.88 2.90
C ALA A 312 -2.47 6.14 2.88
N VAL A 313 -3.58 6.90 2.85
CA VAL A 313 -4.92 6.37 3.11
C VAL A 313 -5.67 6.00 1.83
N PHE A 314 -5.37 6.65 0.72
CA PHE A 314 -6.07 6.43 -0.55
C PHE A 314 -5.13 5.84 -1.62
N VAL A 315 -4.01 6.50 -1.91
CA VAL A 315 -3.22 6.13 -3.09
C VAL A 315 -2.54 4.75 -2.91
N LEU A 316 -1.93 4.49 -1.76
CA LEU A 316 -1.30 3.20 -1.50
C LEU A 316 -2.28 2.02 -1.58
N PRO A 317 -3.46 2.06 -0.91
CA PRO A 317 -4.34 0.89 -0.88
C PRO A 317 -5.23 0.73 -2.13
N VAL A 318 -5.34 1.78 -2.97
CA VAL A 318 -6.09 1.72 -4.24
C VAL A 318 -5.54 0.64 -5.17
N ASN A 319 -4.22 0.47 -5.24
CA ASN A 319 -3.59 -0.57 -6.05
C ASN A 319 -4.14 -1.97 -5.68
N SER A 320 -4.02 -2.34 -4.41
CA SER A 320 -4.51 -3.63 -3.88
C SER A 320 -6.02 -3.84 -4.06
N SER A 321 -6.81 -2.76 -4.11
CA SER A 321 -8.26 -2.80 -4.30
C SER A 321 -8.68 -3.00 -5.75
N ILE A 322 -7.91 -2.48 -6.70
CA ILE A 322 -8.19 -2.55 -8.15
C ILE A 322 -7.67 -3.86 -8.75
N ASN A 323 -6.61 -4.43 -8.18
CA ASN A 323 -5.97 -5.68 -8.60
C ASN A 323 -6.95 -6.84 -8.90
N PRO A 324 -7.93 -7.16 -8.04
CA PRO A 324 -8.94 -8.18 -8.34
C PRO A 324 -9.67 -7.98 -9.67
N ILE A 325 -10.04 -6.74 -9.99
CA ILE A 325 -10.73 -6.38 -11.23
C ILE A 325 -9.79 -6.62 -12.41
N LEU A 326 -8.56 -6.11 -12.30
CA LEU A 326 -7.57 -6.24 -13.36
C LEU A 326 -7.23 -7.69 -13.69
N TYR A 327 -7.06 -8.55 -12.69
CA TYR A 327 -6.72 -9.96 -12.89
C TYR A 327 -7.91 -10.82 -13.33
N THR A 328 -9.10 -10.57 -12.77
CA THR A 328 -10.30 -11.35 -13.11
C THR A 328 -10.79 -11.01 -14.51
N PHE A 329 -10.89 -9.72 -14.87
CA PHE A 329 -11.37 -9.31 -16.20
C PHE A 329 -10.30 -9.43 -17.29
N SER A 330 -9.01 -9.53 -16.95
CA SER A 330 -7.97 -9.82 -17.95
C SER A 330 -7.98 -11.28 -18.41
N THR A 331 -8.48 -12.20 -17.58
CA THR A 331 -8.54 -13.64 -17.87
C THR A 331 -9.60 -13.95 -18.94
N ALA A 332 -9.17 -14.42 -20.11
CA ALA A 332 -10.03 -14.65 -21.28
C ALA A 332 -11.17 -15.67 -21.04
N HIS A 333 -11.03 -16.54 -20.03
CA HIS A 333 -12.02 -17.54 -19.66
C HIS A 333 -13.28 -16.96 -19.01
N VAL A 334 -13.16 -15.94 -18.14
CA VAL A 334 -14.31 -15.27 -17.53
C VAL A 334 -15.11 -14.54 -18.61
N LYS A 335 -14.42 -13.84 -19.53
CA LYS A 335 -15.09 -13.15 -20.63
C LYS A 335 -15.85 -14.14 -21.52
N LYS A 336 -15.23 -15.28 -21.89
CA LYS A 336 -15.93 -16.34 -22.65
C LYS A 336 -17.15 -16.90 -21.91
N ARG A 337 -17.04 -17.23 -20.62
CA ARG A 337 -18.15 -17.78 -19.83
C ARG A 337 -19.27 -16.77 -19.57
N VAL A 338 -18.95 -15.52 -19.24
CA VAL A 338 -19.94 -14.45 -19.07
C VAL A 338 -20.65 -14.15 -20.39
N THR A 339 -19.93 -14.13 -21.53
CA THR A 339 -20.56 -13.98 -22.85
C THR A 339 -21.37 -15.22 -23.25
N GLN A 340 -21.01 -16.42 -22.79
CA GLN A 340 -21.81 -17.63 -23.00
C GLN A 340 -23.09 -17.61 -22.17
N TYR A 341 -23.01 -17.20 -20.90
CA TYR A 341 -24.15 -17.10 -19.98
C TYR A 341 -25.13 -15.98 -20.37
N SER A 342 -24.61 -14.85 -20.84
CA SER A 342 -25.38 -13.72 -21.37
C SER A 342 -26.00 -13.97 -22.75
N ARG A 343 -25.60 -15.04 -23.45
CA ARG A 343 -26.23 -15.50 -24.70
C ARG A 343 -27.22 -16.64 -24.49
N SER A 344 -27.29 -17.20 -23.29
CA SER A 344 -28.22 -18.25 -22.89
C SER A 344 -29.39 -17.73 -22.04
N MET A 345 -29.36 -16.44 -21.67
CA MET A 345 -30.57 -15.65 -21.38
C MET A 345 -30.95 -14.91 -22.67
#